data_AF-A0A6M0CPN4-F1
#
_entry.id   AF-A0A6M0CPN4-F1
#
_cell.length_a   1.000
_cell.length_b   1.000
_cell.length_c   1.000
_cell.angle_alpha   90.00
_cell.angle_beta   90.00
_cell.angle_gamma   90.00
#
_symmetry.space_group_name_H-M   'P 1'
#
loop_
_entity.id
_entity.type
_entity.pdbx_description
1 polymer ?
#
loop_
_entity_poly.entity_id
_entity_poly.type
_entity_poly.pdbx_seq_one_letter_code
_entity_poly.pdbx_strand_id
1 'polypeptide(L)'
;MLKALEGRVPVHRVALSNSEWRVVERRQYCAGNLSGFPNDLFTCQNDRRSNHTVVVWGDSHAMHLVAGVSELFKDSNIAVAYLSGCISQSGFDGVLRKFSSRLLTEQCAARNRSFLSWAEAYKGDLTVFISNAKRNRPDAISKINNQHVRTLEGYGHSAYVIGDFIRPGVELAQCYAVPDFIFSDERLRQICKADASAAARELAYSAKLARLSVNYIPVHDVQCPQGQCSFFDDEGRVTFRDVHHLSPIGAIYEMSRLSPLFEKIRAEQSSYGALRQKP
;
A
#
# COMPACT_ATOMS: atom_id res chain seq x y z
N MET A 1 -30.76 17.09 10.39
CA MET A 1 -30.60 18.39 9.70
C MET A 1 -29.10 18.63 9.39
N LEU A 2 -28.45 17.71 8.66
CA LEU A 2 -27.02 17.78 8.28
C LEU A 2 -26.75 17.12 6.91
N LYS A 3 -27.78 16.92 6.08
CA LYS A 3 -27.69 16.40 4.69
C LYS A 3 -27.86 17.48 3.61
N ALA A 4 -27.90 18.76 4.01
CA ALA A 4 -28.12 19.88 3.09
C ALA A 4 -26.83 20.66 2.73
N LEU A 5 -25.65 20.17 3.15
CA LEU A 5 -24.34 20.76 2.87
C LEU A 5 -23.52 19.99 1.83
N GLU A 6 -23.97 18.81 1.40
CA GLU A 6 -23.25 17.92 0.45
C GLU A 6 -23.10 18.52 -0.96
N GLY A 7 -23.90 19.52 -1.34
CA GLY A 7 -23.77 20.20 -2.63
C GLY A 7 -22.89 21.46 -2.64
N ARG A 8 -22.25 21.80 -1.52
CA ARG A 8 -21.52 23.09 -1.39
C ARG A 8 -20.00 22.96 -1.32
N VAL A 9 -19.48 21.76 -1.11
CA VAL A 9 -18.05 21.48 -1.22
C VAL A 9 -17.80 21.01 -2.65
N PRO A 10 -16.92 21.66 -3.43
CA PRO A 10 -16.56 21.18 -4.76
C PRO A 10 -16.17 19.70 -4.75
N VAL A 11 -16.56 18.94 -5.79
CA VAL A 11 -16.39 17.48 -5.83
C VAL A 11 -14.94 17.05 -5.55
N HIS A 12 -13.96 17.81 -6.07
CA HIS A 12 -12.53 17.53 -5.87
C HIS A 12 -12.03 17.80 -4.43
N ARG A 13 -12.84 18.46 -3.60
CA ARG A 13 -12.54 18.76 -2.19
C ARG A 13 -13.29 17.84 -1.22
N VAL A 14 -14.20 17.00 -1.69
CA VAL A 14 -15.01 16.15 -0.82
C VAL A 14 -14.13 15.09 -0.16
N ALA A 15 -14.06 15.14 1.17
CA ALA A 15 -13.46 14.09 1.99
C ALA A 15 -14.55 13.15 2.50
N LEU A 16 -14.43 11.85 2.20
CA LEU A 16 -15.26 10.82 2.80
C LEU A 16 -14.72 10.39 4.16
N SER A 17 -15.60 9.93 5.04
CA SER A 17 -15.22 9.29 6.30
C SER A 17 -14.49 7.96 6.05
N ASN A 18 -13.74 7.51 7.06
CA ASN A 18 -13.07 6.20 7.01
C ASN A 18 -14.03 5.03 6.77
N SER A 19 -15.26 5.10 7.29
CA SER A 19 -16.27 4.08 7.01
C SER A 19 -16.74 4.09 5.56
N GLU A 20 -16.95 5.27 4.98
CA GLU A 20 -17.38 5.40 3.59
C GLU A 20 -16.29 4.93 2.64
N TRP A 21 -15.03 5.30 2.87
CA TRP A 21 -13.91 4.80 2.08
C TRP A 21 -13.79 3.27 2.11
N ARG A 22 -13.96 2.65 3.28
CA ARG A 22 -13.94 1.19 3.40
C ARG A 22 -15.07 0.51 2.64
N VAL A 23 -16.25 1.14 2.57
CA VAL A 23 -17.38 0.63 1.80
C VAL A 23 -17.06 0.68 0.31
N VAL A 24 -16.47 1.78 -0.18
CA VAL A 24 -16.01 1.90 -1.57
C VAL A 24 -14.96 0.83 -1.89
N GLU A 25 -13.91 0.72 -1.07
CA GLU A 25 -12.83 -0.27 -1.25
C GLU A 25 -13.38 -1.70 -1.31
N ARG A 26 -14.22 -2.08 -0.33
CA ARG A 26 -14.74 -3.45 -0.26
C ARG A 26 -15.66 -3.79 -1.41
N ARG A 27 -16.57 -2.87 -1.78
CA ARG A 27 -17.54 -3.12 -2.85
C ARG A 27 -16.88 -3.24 -4.21
N GLN A 28 -15.85 -2.44 -4.48
CA GLN A 28 -15.22 -2.38 -5.80
C GLN A 28 -14.07 -3.38 -5.95
N TYR A 29 -13.27 -3.58 -4.90
CA TYR A 29 -12.00 -4.30 -5.02
C TYR A 29 -11.88 -5.55 -4.15
N CYS A 30 -12.89 -5.87 -3.33
CA CYS A 30 -12.91 -7.07 -2.47
C CYS A 30 -14.15 -7.95 -2.74
N ALA A 31 -14.43 -8.22 -4.01
CA ALA A 31 -15.63 -8.93 -4.44
C ALA A 31 -15.30 -10.33 -5.00
N GLY A 32 -15.09 -11.30 -4.10
CA GLY A 32 -15.00 -12.73 -4.46
C GLY A 32 -13.86 -13.45 -3.77
N ASN A 33 -14.12 -14.66 -3.28
CA ASN A 33 -13.09 -15.48 -2.63
C ASN A 33 -12.35 -16.32 -3.68
N LEU A 34 -11.03 -16.37 -3.56
CA LEU A 34 -10.16 -17.17 -4.39
C LEU A 34 -10.04 -18.59 -3.83
N SER A 35 -10.03 -19.58 -4.71
CA SER A 35 -9.79 -20.97 -4.30
C SER A 35 -8.37 -21.13 -3.72
N GLY A 36 -8.28 -21.72 -2.53
CA GLY A 36 -7.01 -21.89 -1.83
C GLY A 36 -6.53 -20.68 -1.02
N PHE A 37 -7.31 -19.60 -0.93
CA PHE A 37 -7.00 -18.40 -0.14
C PHE A 37 -7.92 -18.31 1.08
N PRO A 38 -7.48 -18.72 2.27
CA PRO A 38 -8.34 -18.78 3.44
C PRO A 38 -8.68 -17.38 3.97
N ASN A 39 -9.96 -17.15 4.29
CA ASN A 39 -10.51 -15.82 4.64
C ASN A 39 -9.97 -15.26 5.97
N ASP A 40 -9.49 -16.13 6.85
CA ASP A 40 -8.83 -15.70 8.07
C ASP A 40 -7.50 -15.01 7.75
N LEU A 41 -6.76 -15.45 6.72
CA LEU A 41 -5.49 -14.88 6.26
C LEU A 41 -5.66 -13.76 5.21
N PHE A 42 -6.63 -13.89 4.31
CA PHE A 42 -6.86 -12.96 3.21
C PHE A 42 -8.19 -12.21 3.40
N THR A 43 -8.10 -10.98 3.89
CA THR A 43 -9.25 -10.18 4.35
C THR A 43 -9.92 -9.37 3.22
N CYS A 44 -9.28 -9.30 2.06
CA CYS A 44 -9.82 -8.76 0.82
C CYS A 44 -9.35 -9.64 -0.33
N GLN A 45 -10.27 -10.07 -1.18
CA GLN A 45 -10.03 -10.96 -2.31
C GLN A 45 -10.92 -10.53 -3.48
N ASN A 46 -10.41 -10.72 -4.70
CA ASN A 46 -11.11 -10.42 -5.94
C ASN A 46 -10.74 -11.49 -6.98
N ASP A 47 -11.67 -12.42 -7.20
CA ASP A 47 -11.52 -13.49 -8.19
C ASP A 47 -11.92 -12.99 -9.58
N ARG A 48 -10.90 -12.80 -10.42
CA ARG A 48 -11.03 -12.40 -11.82
C ARG A 48 -10.86 -13.57 -12.77
N ARG A 49 -10.82 -14.81 -12.25
CA ARG A 49 -10.59 -16.05 -13.00
C ARG A 49 -9.27 -16.05 -13.77
N SER A 50 -8.27 -15.34 -13.26
CA SER A 50 -6.91 -15.35 -13.81
C SER A 50 -6.13 -16.56 -13.28
N ASN A 51 -5.11 -16.99 -14.01
CA ASN A 51 -4.14 -17.97 -13.55
C ASN A 51 -3.03 -17.37 -12.67
N HIS A 52 -2.89 -16.04 -12.68
CA HIS A 52 -1.94 -15.28 -11.88
C HIS A 52 -2.65 -14.49 -10.79
N THR A 53 -2.07 -14.49 -9.59
CA THR A 53 -2.57 -13.73 -8.45
C THR A 53 -1.55 -12.73 -7.94
N VAL A 54 -1.99 -11.49 -7.70
CA VAL A 54 -1.23 -10.48 -6.98
C VAL A 54 -1.70 -10.43 -5.53
N VAL A 55 -0.78 -10.67 -4.61
CA VAL A 55 -1.00 -10.54 -3.16
C VAL A 55 -0.33 -9.29 -2.64
N VAL A 56 -1.04 -8.48 -1.86
CA VAL A 56 -0.44 -7.42 -1.04
C VAL A 56 -0.42 -7.86 0.41
N TRP A 57 0.75 -7.93 1.04
CA TRP A 57 0.94 -8.41 2.41
C TRP A 57 1.49 -7.32 3.33
N GLY A 58 0.79 -7.08 4.45
CA GLY A 58 1.26 -6.23 5.53
C GLY A 58 0.14 -5.67 6.42
N ASP A 59 0.27 -4.40 6.80
CA ASP A 59 -0.69 -3.72 7.68
C ASP A 59 -1.74 -2.90 6.89
N SER A 60 -2.34 -1.89 7.51
CA SER A 60 -3.40 -1.10 6.84
C SER A 60 -2.89 -0.42 5.60
N HIS A 61 -1.59 -0.14 5.50
CA HIS A 61 -1.00 0.43 4.30
C HIS A 61 -1.13 -0.54 3.12
N ALA A 62 -0.90 -1.85 3.32
CA ALA A 62 -1.16 -2.87 2.30
C ALA A 62 -2.63 -2.88 1.83
N MET A 63 -3.57 -2.80 2.78
CA MET A 63 -5.00 -2.74 2.45
C MET A 63 -5.35 -1.52 1.59
N HIS A 64 -4.78 -0.36 1.88
CA HIS A 64 -5.06 0.87 1.13
C HIS A 64 -4.36 0.95 -0.22
N LEU A 65 -3.53 -0.02 -0.59
CA LEU A 65 -3.03 -0.17 -1.95
C LEU A 65 -3.97 -0.99 -2.85
N VAL A 66 -5.00 -1.64 -2.30
CA VAL A 66 -5.82 -2.59 -3.08
C VAL A 66 -6.44 -1.96 -4.32
N ALA A 67 -6.88 -0.69 -4.25
CA ALA A 67 -7.45 0.02 -5.38
C ALA A 67 -6.41 0.25 -6.49
N GLY A 68 -5.25 0.80 -6.15
CA GLY A 68 -4.19 1.05 -7.12
C GLY A 68 -3.58 -0.22 -7.71
N VAL A 69 -3.40 -1.27 -6.89
CA VAL A 69 -2.95 -2.59 -7.37
C VAL A 69 -4.01 -3.22 -8.29
N SER A 70 -5.29 -3.12 -7.94
CA SER A 70 -6.38 -3.64 -8.77
C SER A 70 -6.44 -3.00 -10.15
N GLU A 71 -6.16 -1.69 -10.24
CA GLU A 71 -6.14 -0.94 -11.49
C GLU A 71 -4.86 -1.18 -12.31
N LEU A 72 -3.73 -1.42 -11.66
CA LEU A 72 -2.46 -1.67 -12.34
C LEU A 72 -2.34 -3.11 -12.87
N PHE A 73 -3.01 -4.06 -12.22
CA PHE A 73 -2.97 -5.50 -12.54
C PHE A 73 -4.38 -6.01 -12.90
N LYS A 74 -5.02 -5.39 -13.90
CA LYS A 74 -6.42 -5.69 -14.30
C LYS A 74 -6.66 -7.15 -14.66
N ASP A 75 -5.66 -7.81 -15.23
CA ASP A 75 -5.75 -9.19 -15.72
C ASP A 75 -5.32 -10.24 -14.68
N SER A 76 -5.12 -9.83 -13.43
CA SER A 76 -4.73 -10.72 -12.32
C SER A 76 -5.81 -10.78 -11.26
N ASN A 77 -5.90 -11.92 -10.58
CA ASN A 77 -6.62 -12.01 -9.32
C ASN A 77 -5.93 -11.15 -8.28
N ILE A 78 -6.68 -10.58 -7.32
CA ILE A 78 -6.13 -9.72 -6.27
C ILE A 78 -6.46 -10.30 -4.90
N ALA A 79 -5.50 -10.34 -4.00
CA ALA A 79 -5.72 -10.67 -2.60
C ALA A 79 -4.88 -9.79 -1.66
N VAL A 80 -5.39 -9.56 -0.45
CA VAL A 80 -4.69 -8.78 0.57
C VAL A 80 -4.61 -9.59 1.86
N ALA A 81 -3.38 -9.90 2.27
CA ALA A 81 -3.07 -10.47 3.57
C ALA A 81 -2.83 -9.33 4.58
N TYR A 82 -3.92 -8.84 5.18
CA TYR A 82 -3.92 -7.66 6.04
C TYR A 82 -4.40 -7.95 7.47
N LEU A 83 -3.73 -7.33 8.45
CA LEU A 83 -4.26 -7.09 9.81
C LEU A 83 -3.87 -5.68 10.28
N SER A 84 -4.81 -4.95 10.89
CA SER A 84 -4.60 -3.55 11.29
C SER A 84 -3.38 -3.36 12.18
N GLY A 85 -2.46 -2.49 11.74
CA GLY A 85 -1.21 -2.17 12.44
C GLY A 85 -0.19 -3.30 12.54
N CYS A 86 -0.47 -4.48 11.95
CA CYS A 86 0.41 -5.64 12.00
C CYS A 86 1.33 -5.65 10.78
N ILE A 87 2.51 -5.05 10.94
CA ILE A 87 3.52 -5.05 9.87
C ILE A 87 4.03 -6.48 9.62
N SER A 88 4.32 -6.84 8.38
CA SER A 88 4.76 -8.18 7.97
C SER A 88 6.08 -8.62 8.61
N GLN A 89 6.87 -7.67 9.11
CA GLN A 89 8.13 -7.93 9.82
C GLN A 89 7.92 -8.30 11.29
N SER A 90 6.72 -8.09 11.85
CA SER A 90 6.45 -8.39 13.25
C SER A 90 6.48 -9.90 13.50
N GLY A 91 7.27 -10.33 14.49
CA GLY A 91 7.49 -11.74 14.80
C GLY A 91 8.78 -12.33 14.21
N PHE A 92 9.65 -11.52 13.61
CA PHE A 92 10.90 -11.93 12.99
C PHE A 92 12.08 -11.08 13.47
N ASP A 93 13.25 -11.71 13.62
CA ASP A 93 14.53 -11.05 13.94
C ASP A 93 14.46 -10.00 15.07
N GLY A 94 13.73 -10.31 16.14
CA GLY A 94 13.55 -9.43 17.29
C GLY A 94 12.60 -8.23 17.08
N VAL A 95 12.09 -8.03 15.86
CA VAL A 95 11.06 -7.02 15.59
C VAL A 95 9.70 -7.56 16.03
N LEU A 96 9.09 -6.88 17.01
CA LEU A 96 7.77 -7.22 17.51
C LEU A 96 6.93 -5.95 17.72
N ARG A 97 5.84 -5.84 16.96
CA ARG A 97 4.87 -4.75 17.14
C ARG A 97 4.01 -5.04 18.36
N LYS A 98 4.19 -4.28 19.44
CA LYS A 98 3.35 -4.37 20.64
C LYS A 98 1.97 -3.77 20.38
N PHE A 99 0.90 -4.51 20.65
CA PHE A 99 -0.48 -4.04 20.65
C PHE A 99 -0.96 -3.73 22.06
N SER A 100 -2.22 -3.29 22.21
CA SER A 100 -2.85 -3.05 23.51
C SER A 100 -2.90 -4.29 24.40
N SER A 101 -2.87 -5.49 23.81
CA SER A 101 -2.76 -6.74 24.55
C SER A 101 -1.64 -7.64 24.01
N ARG A 102 -1.13 -8.49 24.88
CA ARG A 102 -0.16 -9.54 24.54
C ARG A 102 -0.73 -10.51 23.51
N LEU A 103 -2.00 -10.91 23.67
CA LEU A 103 -2.70 -11.79 22.74
C LEU A 103 -2.71 -11.22 21.31
N LEU A 104 -3.05 -9.94 21.13
CA LEU A 104 -3.05 -9.29 19.82
C LEU A 104 -1.64 -9.22 19.21
N THR A 105 -0.63 -9.02 20.06
CA THR A 105 0.79 -9.02 19.66
C THR A 105 1.21 -10.40 19.12
N GLU A 106 0.85 -11.46 19.84
CA GLU A 106 1.14 -12.85 19.46
C GLU A 106 0.37 -13.26 18.21
N GLN A 107 -0.90 -12.85 18.08
CA GLN A 107 -1.71 -13.08 16.88
C GLN A 107 -1.11 -12.41 15.64
N CYS A 108 -0.60 -11.19 15.75
CA CYS A 108 0.09 -10.53 14.65
C CYS A 108 1.32 -11.32 14.20
N ALA A 109 2.18 -11.72 15.14
CA ALA A 109 3.36 -12.52 14.82
C ALA A 109 3.01 -13.90 14.23
N ALA A 110 1.98 -14.56 14.78
CA ALA A 110 1.50 -15.84 14.29
C ALA A 110 0.96 -15.72 12.86
N ARG A 111 0.14 -14.71 12.58
CA ARG A 111 -0.41 -14.43 11.25
C ARG A 111 0.68 -14.28 10.19
N ASN A 112 1.74 -13.53 10.48
CA ASN A 112 2.83 -13.35 9.52
C ASN A 112 3.57 -14.65 9.22
N ARG A 113 3.71 -15.54 10.20
CA ARG A 113 4.24 -16.90 9.96
C ARG A 113 3.27 -17.77 9.17
N SER A 114 1.97 -17.69 9.48
CA SER A 114 0.93 -18.38 8.72
C SER A 114 0.90 -17.95 7.25
N PHE A 115 1.16 -16.68 6.95
CA PHE A 115 1.29 -16.20 5.57
C PHE A 115 2.42 -16.92 4.82
N LEU A 116 3.62 -16.98 5.40
CA LEU A 116 4.76 -17.65 4.78
C LEU A 116 4.53 -19.16 4.62
N SER A 117 3.94 -19.82 5.62
CA SER A 117 3.58 -21.24 5.56
C SER A 117 2.54 -21.53 4.47
N TRP A 118 1.53 -20.66 4.32
CA TRP A 118 0.57 -20.75 3.23
C TRP A 118 1.26 -20.58 1.87
N ALA A 119 2.15 -19.59 1.75
CA ALA A 119 2.85 -19.29 0.50
C ALA A 119 3.74 -20.47 0.05
N GLU A 120 4.43 -21.14 0.99
CA GLU A 120 5.21 -22.34 0.71
C GLU A 120 4.37 -23.49 0.12
N ALA A 121 3.15 -23.68 0.67
CA ALA A 121 2.24 -24.72 0.24
C ALA A 121 1.54 -24.39 -1.09
N TYR A 122 1.29 -23.11 -1.37
CA TYR A 122 0.60 -22.66 -2.57
C TYR A 122 1.43 -22.90 -3.84
N LYS A 123 0.82 -23.53 -4.86
CA LYS A 123 1.50 -23.93 -6.11
C LYS A 123 1.06 -23.13 -7.36
N GLY A 124 0.22 -22.12 -7.19
CA GLY A 124 -0.17 -21.23 -8.29
C GLY A 124 0.85 -20.12 -8.55
N ASP A 125 0.66 -19.38 -9.64
CA ASP A 125 1.50 -18.25 -10.00
C ASP A 125 1.15 -17.01 -9.16
N LEU A 126 2.15 -16.51 -8.43
CA LEU A 126 1.98 -15.49 -7.39
C LEU A 126 3.02 -14.38 -7.51
N THR A 127 2.54 -13.15 -7.51
CA THR A 127 3.35 -11.96 -7.22
C THR A 127 2.96 -11.41 -5.85
N VAL A 128 3.93 -11.29 -4.93
CA VAL A 128 3.73 -10.74 -3.59
C VAL A 128 4.35 -9.35 -3.46
N PHE A 129 3.53 -8.37 -3.13
CA PHE A 129 3.94 -7.04 -2.72
C PHE A 129 3.91 -6.90 -1.21
N ILE A 130 5.07 -6.75 -0.59
CA ILE A 130 5.21 -6.47 0.83
C ILE A 130 5.07 -4.95 1.03
N SER A 131 4.04 -4.51 1.75
CA SER A 131 3.77 -3.08 1.99
C SER A 131 3.35 -2.84 3.44
N ASN A 132 4.04 -1.92 4.12
CA ASN A 132 3.85 -1.70 5.55
C ASN A 132 4.05 -0.23 5.90
N ALA A 133 3.36 0.26 6.93
CA ALA A 133 3.70 1.53 7.53
C ALA A 133 5.18 1.56 7.98
N LYS A 134 5.85 2.71 7.82
CA LYS A 134 7.21 2.92 8.37
C LYS A 134 7.21 2.69 9.88
N ARG A 135 8.00 1.71 10.33
CA ARG A 135 8.18 1.35 11.75
C ARG A 135 9.63 0.97 12.02
N ASN A 136 10.05 1.06 13.29
CA ASN A 136 11.40 0.69 13.71
C ASN A 136 12.49 1.44 12.91
N ARG A 137 13.73 0.94 12.88
CA ARG A 137 14.85 1.49 12.08
C ARG A 137 14.91 0.82 10.70
N PRO A 138 15.29 1.54 9.61
CA PRO A 138 15.42 0.96 8.28
C PRO A 138 16.32 -0.28 8.22
N ASP A 139 17.42 -0.32 8.98
CA ASP A 139 18.36 -1.43 8.98
C ASP A 139 17.70 -2.74 9.45
N ALA A 140 16.94 -2.68 10.55
CA ALA A 140 16.22 -3.84 11.09
C ALA A 140 15.10 -4.30 10.13
N ILE A 141 14.35 -3.34 9.56
CA ILE A 141 13.26 -3.66 8.62
C ILE A 141 13.80 -4.22 7.31
N SER A 142 14.88 -3.66 6.76
CA SER A 142 15.49 -4.11 5.51
C SER A 142 15.98 -5.55 5.58
N LYS A 143 16.59 -5.96 6.71
CA LYS A 143 17.04 -7.33 6.92
C LYS A 143 15.89 -8.33 6.81
N ILE A 144 14.77 -8.03 7.47
CA ILE A 144 13.57 -8.89 7.45
C ILE A 144 12.88 -8.84 6.08
N ASN A 145 12.77 -7.67 5.46
CA ASN A 145 12.25 -7.54 4.09
C ASN A 145 13.04 -8.42 3.11
N ASN A 146 14.37 -8.36 3.16
CA ASN A 146 15.24 -9.15 2.30
C ASN A 146 15.11 -10.65 2.58
N GLN A 147 14.88 -11.03 3.83
CA GLN A 147 14.58 -12.41 4.18
C GLN A 147 13.23 -12.84 3.58
N HIS A 148 12.17 -12.05 3.75
CA HIS A 148 10.85 -12.36 3.20
C HIS A 148 10.86 -12.48 1.68
N VAL A 149 11.52 -11.56 0.97
CA VAL A 149 11.68 -11.62 -0.49
C VAL A 149 12.37 -12.93 -0.89
N ARG A 150 13.55 -13.23 -0.33
CA ARG A 150 14.29 -14.46 -0.66
C ARG A 150 13.51 -15.73 -0.31
N THR A 151 12.78 -15.74 0.79
CA THR A 151 11.95 -16.88 1.20
C THR A 151 10.83 -17.12 0.18
N LEU A 152 10.12 -16.06 -0.22
CA LEU A 152 9.03 -16.15 -1.19
C LEU A 152 9.53 -16.56 -2.58
N GLU A 153 10.67 -16.02 -3.01
CA GLU A 153 11.36 -16.44 -4.24
C GLU A 153 11.81 -17.91 -4.18
N GLY A 154 12.29 -18.35 -3.01
CA GLY A 154 12.63 -19.75 -2.76
C GLY A 154 11.43 -20.70 -2.85
N TYR A 155 10.21 -20.20 -2.61
CA TYR A 155 8.97 -20.95 -2.82
C TYR A 155 8.48 -20.93 -4.28
N GLY A 156 9.17 -20.19 -5.16
CA GLY A 156 8.83 -20.05 -6.57
C GLY A 156 7.96 -18.84 -6.90
N HIS A 157 7.73 -17.92 -5.96
CA HIS A 157 6.89 -16.74 -6.14
C HIS A 157 7.72 -15.50 -6.50
N SER A 158 7.14 -14.56 -7.23
CA SER A 158 7.76 -13.24 -7.41
C SER A 158 7.50 -12.39 -6.17
N ALA A 159 8.52 -11.73 -5.62
CA ALA A 159 8.36 -10.93 -4.39
C ALA A 159 9.07 -9.59 -4.46
N TYR A 160 8.36 -8.53 -4.06
CA TYR A 160 8.82 -7.15 -4.07
C TYR A 160 8.41 -6.44 -2.80
N VAL A 161 9.20 -5.44 -2.39
CA VAL A 161 8.86 -4.54 -1.29
C VAL A 161 8.39 -3.22 -1.89
N ILE A 162 7.12 -2.87 -1.72
CA ILE A 162 6.63 -1.54 -2.06
C ILE A 162 6.93 -0.61 -0.89
N GLY A 163 7.71 0.44 -1.16
CA GLY A 163 7.97 1.49 -0.18
C GLY A 163 6.68 2.11 0.33
N ASP A 164 6.66 2.51 1.60
CA ASP A 164 5.54 3.25 2.15
C ASP A 164 5.55 4.69 1.64
N PHE A 165 4.38 5.20 1.23
CA PHE A 165 4.23 6.57 0.75
C PHE A 165 4.59 7.58 1.84
N ILE A 166 5.22 8.68 1.45
CA ILE A 166 5.54 9.79 2.34
C ILE A 166 4.24 10.39 2.85
N ARG A 167 4.10 10.48 4.17
CA ARG A 167 2.88 10.94 4.81
C ARG A 167 2.91 12.46 4.97
N PRO A 168 1.75 13.14 4.84
CA PRO A 168 1.68 14.59 4.97
C PRO A 168 1.90 15.09 6.40
N GLY A 169 1.79 14.20 7.41
CA GLY A 169 1.94 14.55 8.83
C GLY A 169 0.76 15.31 9.44
N VAL A 170 -0.24 15.69 8.63
CA VAL A 170 -1.44 16.44 9.01
C VAL A 170 -2.67 15.94 8.25
N GLU A 171 -3.86 16.22 8.77
CA GLU A 171 -5.16 15.83 8.20
C GLU A 171 -5.54 16.72 6.98
N LEU A 172 -4.80 16.57 5.87
CA LEU A 172 -5.02 17.40 4.68
C LEU A 172 -6.44 17.28 4.12
N ALA A 173 -7.01 16.07 4.05
CA ALA A 173 -8.35 15.86 3.54
C ALA A 173 -9.41 16.67 4.31
N GLN A 174 -9.31 16.69 5.64
CA GLN A 174 -10.22 17.47 6.49
C GLN A 174 -10.01 18.97 6.30
N CYS A 175 -8.75 19.41 6.14
CA CYS A 175 -8.45 20.82 5.91
C CYS A 175 -9.01 21.33 4.57
N TYR A 176 -8.98 20.50 3.51
CA TYR A 176 -9.47 20.85 2.18
C TYR A 176 -11.00 20.74 2.02
N ALA A 177 -11.68 20.01 2.91
CA ALA A 177 -13.13 19.78 2.85
C ALA A 177 -13.95 21.02 3.27
N VAL A 178 -13.71 22.15 2.59
CA VAL A 178 -14.35 23.45 2.86
C VAL A 178 -15.05 23.96 1.59
N PRO A 179 -16.28 24.49 1.70
CA PRO A 179 -16.97 25.14 0.59
C PRO A 179 -16.16 26.26 -0.05
N ASP A 180 -16.30 26.40 -1.37
CA ASP A 180 -15.56 27.39 -2.17
C ASP A 180 -15.96 28.84 -1.88
N PHE A 181 -17.20 29.08 -1.45
CA PHE A 181 -17.66 30.39 -0.98
C PHE A 181 -17.03 30.83 0.35
N ILE A 182 -16.40 29.91 1.11
CA ILE A 182 -15.67 30.24 2.35
C ILE A 182 -14.19 30.47 2.03
N PHE A 183 -13.56 29.53 1.32
CA PHE A 183 -12.16 29.64 0.88
C PHE A 183 -11.99 29.20 -0.57
N SER A 184 -11.26 30.00 -1.34
CA SER A 184 -10.77 29.62 -2.67
C SER A 184 -9.75 28.48 -2.58
N ASP A 185 -9.54 27.76 -3.70
CA ASP A 185 -8.49 26.72 -3.77
C ASP A 185 -7.11 27.31 -3.49
N GLU A 186 -6.84 28.52 -3.98
CA GLU A 186 -5.59 29.23 -3.73
C GLU A 186 -5.38 29.48 -2.23
N ARG A 187 -6.43 29.93 -1.53
CA ARG A 187 -6.34 30.16 -0.08
C ARG A 187 -6.13 28.85 0.68
N LEU A 188 -6.82 27.77 0.30
CA LEU A 188 -6.62 26.45 0.88
C LEU A 188 -5.18 25.95 0.66
N ARG A 189 -4.60 26.11 -0.54
CA ARG A 189 -3.19 25.77 -0.82
C ARG A 189 -2.19 26.52 0.05
N GLN A 190 -2.53 27.74 0.49
CA GLN A 190 -1.68 28.53 1.38
C GLN A 190 -1.74 28.07 2.84
N ILE A 191 -2.91 27.63 3.33
CA ILE A 191 -3.14 27.32 4.76
C ILE A 191 -3.07 25.81 5.06
N CYS A 192 -3.54 24.96 4.14
CA CYS A 192 -3.57 23.51 4.28
C CYS A 192 -2.29 22.92 3.67
N LYS A 193 -1.20 23.01 4.43
CA LYS A 193 0.13 22.51 4.04
C LYS A 193 0.52 21.29 4.85
N ALA A 194 1.21 20.37 4.19
CA ALA A 194 1.85 19.25 4.88
C ALA A 194 2.92 19.72 5.86
N ASP A 195 3.21 18.90 6.87
CA ASP A 195 4.38 19.07 7.72
C ASP A 195 5.64 18.68 6.95
N ALA A 196 6.34 19.70 6.41
CA ALA A 196 7.58 19.51 5.67
C ALA A 196 8.68 18.81 6.47
N SER A 197 8.71 19.01 7.80
CA SER A 197 9.68 18.35 8.68
C SER A 197 9.37 16.87 8.84
N ALA A 198 8.09 16.51 8.99
CA ALA A 198 7.65 15.12 9.00
C ALA A 198 7.92 14.43 7.65
N ALA A 199 7.56 15.08 6.54
CA ALA A 199 7.80 14.55 5.20
C ALA A 199 9.30 14.32 4.94
N ALA A 200 10.17 15.26 5.32
CA ALA A 200 11.62 15.11 5.17
C ALA A 200 12.19 13.92 5.98
N ARG A 201 11.71 13.70 7.21
CA ARG A 201 12.12 12.53 8.01
C ARG A 201 11.70 11.21 7.36
N GLU A 202 10.50 11.17 6.79
CA GLU A 202 10.01 9.98 6.08
C GLU A 202 10.72 9.72 4.77
N LEU A 203 11.08 10.78 4.05
CA LEU A 203 11.88 10.66 2.85
C LEU A 203 13.26 10.10 3.18
N ALA A 204 13.92 10.61 4.23
CA ALA A 204 15.20 10.08 4.69
C ALA A 204 15.11 8.61 5.12
N TYR A 205 14.03 8.22 5.81
CA TYR A 205 13.76 6.82 6.15
C TYR A 205 13.63 5.95 4.90
N SER A 206 12.82 6.40 3.93
CA SER A 206 12.50 5.64 2.71
C SER A 206 13.72 5.49 1.80
N ALA A 207 14.50 6.56 1.62
CA ALA A 207 15.75 6.53 0.86
C ALA A 207 16.81 5.63 1.52
N LYS A 208 16.86 5.56 2.86
CA LYS A 208 17.72 4.59 3.56
C LYS A 208 17.22 3.16 3.35
N LEU A 209 15.91 2.92 3.51
CA LEU A 209 15.34 1.59 3.35
C LEU A 209 15.52 1.06 1.92
N ALA A 210 15.35 1.91 0.91
CA ALA A 210 15.52 1.57 -0.50
C ALA A 210 16.94 1.06 -0.82
N ARG A 211 17.97 1.74 -0.30
CA ARG A 211 19.37 1.34 -0.50
C ARG A 211 19.73 0.00 0.15
N LEU A 212 18.98 -0.39 1.20
CA LEU A 212 19.25 -1.60 1.97
C LEU A 212 18.39 -2.80 1.52
N SER A 213 17.33 -2.56 0.76
CA SER A 213 16.33 -3.59 0.45
C SER A 213 16.49 -4.12 -0.97
N VAL A 214 16.39 -5.44 -1.14
CA VAL A 214 16.33 -6.08 -2.46
C VAL A 214 14.90 -5.99 -3.02
N ASN A 215 14.75 -6.01 -4.34
CA ASN A 215 13.46 -5.91 -5.04
C ASN A 215 12.55 -4.79 -4.50
N TYR A 216 13.16 -3.66 -4.15
CA TYR A 216 12.46 -2.53 -3.56
C TYR A 216 11.91 -1.60 -4.63
N ILE A 217 10.65 -1.22 -4.49
CA ILE A 217 9.95 -0.25 -5.34
C ILE A 217 9.93 1.10 -4.59
N PRO A 218 10.76 2.07 -5.01
CA PRO A 218 10.93 3.34 -4.31
C PRO A 218 9.82 4.34 -4.66
N VAL A 219 8.63 4.14 -4.07
CA VAL A 219 7.47 5.03 -4.35
C VAL A 219 7.74 6.50 -4.05
N HIS A 220 8.68 6.79 -3.13
CA HIS A 220 9.09 8.13 -2.76
C HIS A 220 9.76 8.91 -3.90
N ASP A 221 10.42 8.24 -4.86
CA ASP A 221 11.05 8.91 -6.00
C ASP A 221 10.00 9.51 -6.94
N VAL A 222 8.84 8.87 -7.01
CA VAL A 222 7.71 9.31 -7.82
C VAL A 222 6.87 10.33 -7.05
N GLN A 223 6.55 10.06 -5.78
CA GLN A 223 5.74 10.97 -4.97
C GLN A 223 6.47 12.29 -4.66
N CYS A 224 7.79 12.24 -4.49
CA CYS A 224 8.62 13.37 -4.06
C CYS A 224 9.78 13.66 -5.04
N PRO A 225 9.48 14.01 -6.30
CA PRO A 225 10.52 14.32 -7.28
C PRO A 225 11.40 15.46 -6.75
N GLN A 226 12.72 15.28 -6.83
CA GLN A 226 13.70 16.26 -6.34
C GLN A 226 13.53 16.62 -4.84
N GLY A 227 12.95 15.70 -4.06
CA GLY A 227 12.72 15.88 -2.62
C GLY A 227 11.49 16.71 -2.26
N GLN A 228 10.69 17.13 -3.23
CA GLN A 228 9.45 17.89 -3.00
C GLN A 228 8.23 16.98 -3.15
N CYS A 229 7.58 16.65 -2.05
CA CYS A 229 6.43 15.74 -2.05
C CYS A 229 5.15 16.41 -2.50
N SER A 230 4.42 15.76 -3.41
CA SER A 230 3.01 16.06 -3.68
C SER A 230 2.10 15.20 -2.81
N PHE A 231 0.99 15.80 -2.37
CA PHE A 231 -0.10 15.12 -1.67
C PHE A 231 -1.44 15.32 -2.38
N PHE A 232 -1.37 15.73 -3.64
CA PHE A 232 -2.50 16.00 -4.51
C PHE A 232 -2.31 15.25 -5.83
N ASP A 233 -3.42 14.82 -6.40
CA ASP A 233 -3.44 14.37 -7.78
C ASP A 233 -3.54 15.55 -8.77
N ASP A 234 -3.57 15.24 -10.06
CA ASP A 234 -3.60 16.24 -11.14
C ASP A 234 -4.92 17.04 -11.17
N GLU A 235 -5.98 16.52 -10.54
CA GLU A 235 -7.27 17.21 -10.36
C GLU A 235 -7.31 18.06 -9.08
N GLY A 236 -6.22 18.07 -8.30
CA GLY A 236 -6.13 18.79 -7.03
C GLY A 236 -6.83 18.12 -5.87
N ARG A 237 -7.17 16.82 -5.97
CA ARG A 237 -7.75 16.04 -4.87
C ARG A 237 -6.64 15.58 -3.94
N VAL A 238 -6.88 15.62 -2.63
CA VAL A 238 -5.94 15.10 -1.63
C VAL A 238 -5.81 13.58 -1.77
N THR A 239 -4.58 13.08 -1.92
CA THR A 239 -4.31 11.65 -2.12
C THR A 239 -4.40 10.82 -0.84
N PHE A 240 -4.35 11.47 0.32
CA PHE A 240 -4.52 10.85 1.64
C PHE A 240 -5.91 11.11 2.20
N ARG A 241 -6.50 10.12 2.86
CA ARG A 241 -7.79 10.28 3.55
C ARG A 241 -7.65 10.67 5.03
N ASP A 242 -6.48 10.42 5.61
CA ASP A 242 -6.12 10.82 6.97
C ASP A 242 -4.63 11.20 7.04
N VAL A 243 -4.05 11.38 8.24
CA VAL A 243 -2.61 11.74 8.35
C VAL A 243 -1.63 10.74 7.71
N HIS A 244 -2.04 9.50 7.37
CA HIS A 244 -1.10 8.48 6.92
C HIS A 244 -1.58 7.43 5.91
N HIS A 245 -2.88 7.28 5.68
CA HIS A 245 -3.42 6.33 4.71
C HIS A 245 -3.81 7.03 3.41
N LEU A 246 -3.45 6.42 2.29
CA LEU A 246 -3.99 6.81 1.00
C LEU A 246 -5.50 6.60 0.96
N SER A 247 -6.19 7.50 0.28
CA SER A 247 -7.54 7.25 -0.20
C SER A 247 -7.49 6.28 -1.39
N PRO A 248 -8.58 5.61 -1.76
CA PRO A 248 -8.65 4.80 -2.98
C PRO A 248 -8.23 5.58 -4.23
N ILE A 249 -8.68 6.83 -4.39
CA ILE A 249 -8.27 7.69 -5.52
C ILE A 249 -6.77 8.01 -5.46
N GLY A 250 -6.22 8.26 -4.28
CA GLY A 250 -4.79 8.50 -4.10
C GLY A 250 -3.96 7.26 -4.38
N ALA A 251 -4.41 6.08 -3.96
CA ALA A 251 -3.76 4.82 -4.26
C ALA A 251 -3.75 4.53 -5.76
N ILE A 252 -4.86 4.79 -6.47
CA ILE A 252 -4.92 4.65 -7.93
C ILE A 252 -3.94 5.64 -8.59
N TYR A 253 -4.00 6.91 -8.21
CA TYR A 253 -3.13 7.95 -8.78
C TYR A 253 -1.66 7.62 -8.55
N GLU A 254 -1.24 7.43 -7.31
CA GLU A 254 0.16 7.20 -6.97
C GLU A 254 0.69 5.89 -7.57
N MET A 255 -0.10 4.80 -7.57
CA MET A 255 0.30 3.55 -8.21
C MET A 255 0.38 3.68 -9.74
N SER A 256 -0.49 4.47 -10.37
CA SER A 256 -0.43 4.69 -11.82
C SER A 256 0.87 5.37 -12.24
N ARG A 257 1.43 6.24 -11.40
CA ARG A 257 2.72 6.90 -11.65
C ARG A 257 3.92 5.95 -11.54
N LEU A 258 3.72 4.75 -10.97
CA LEU A 258 4.72 3.69 -10.94
C LEU A 258 4.66 2.78 -12.18
N SER A 259 3.68 2.95 -13.08
CA SER A 259 3.49 2.05 -14.23
C SER A 259 4.75 1.82 -15.07
N PRO A 260 5.57 2.84 -15.41
CA PRO A 260 6.81 2.62 -16.17
C PRO A 260 7.81 1.69 -15.46
N LEU A 261 7.86 1.76 -14.13
CA LEU A 261 8.71 0.88 -13.32
C LEU A 261 8.18 -0.56 -13.36
N PHE A 262 6.87 -0.74 -13.27
CA PHE A 262 6.24 -2.06 -13.34
C PHE A 262 6.34 -2.70 -14.73
N GLU A 263 6.23 -1.91 -15.80
CA GLU A 263 6.48 -2.38 -17.18
C GLU A 263 7.90 -2.90 -17.34
N LYS A 264 8.88 -2.19 -16.79
CA LYS A 264 10.28 -2.64 -16.77
C LYS A 264 10.43 -3.96 -16.00
N ILE A 265 9.84 -4.07 -14.81
CA ILE A 265 9.86 -5.31 -14.02
C ILE A 265 9.26 -6.48 -14.81
N ARG A 266 8.10 -6.28 -15.46
CA ARG A 266 7.45 -7.32 -16.28
C ARG A 266 8.29 -7.74 -17.49
N ALA A 267 8.96 -6.79 -18.14
CA ALA A 267 9.85 -7.07 -19.28
C ALA A 267 11.08 -7.90 -18.85
N GLU A 268 11.65 -7.60 -17.69
CA GLU A 268 12.77 -8.36 -17.12
C GLU A 268 12.34 -9.79 -16.76
N GLN A 269 11.18 -9.98 -16.13
CA GLN A 269 10.66 -11.32 -15.81
C GLN A 269 10.38 -12.16 -17.07
N SER A 270 9.85 -11.55 -18.13
CA SER A 270 9.56 -12.24 -19.40
C SER A 270 10.82 -12.73 -20.10
N SER A 271 11.92 -11.96 -20.02
CA SER A 271 13.21 -12.34 -20.62
C SER A 271 13.93 -13.43 -19.83
N TYR A 272 13.84 -13.43 -18.50
CA TYR A 272 14.34 -14.53 -17.65
C TYR A 272 13.53 -15.82 -17.80
N GLY A 273 12.20 -15.73 -17.96
CA GLY A 273 11.33 -16.88 -18.24
C GLY A 273 11.66 -17.56 -19.58
N ALA A 274 11.97 -16.77 -20.61
CA ALA A 274 12.38 -17.28 -21.92
C ALA A 274 13.76 -17.98 -21.90
N LEU A 275 14.67 -17.57 -21.01
CA LEU A 275 15.98 -18.21 -20.86
C LEU A 275 15.92 -19.55 -20.10
N ARG A 276 14.96 -19.73 -19.18
CA ARG A 276 14.71 -21.01 -18.49
C ARG A 276 13.97 -22.04 -19.34
N GLN A 277 13.36 -21.63 -20.45
CA GLN A 277 12.63 -22.51 -21.38
C GLN A 277 13.48 -23.01 -22.56
N LYS A 278 14.77 -22.65 -22.64
CA LYS A 278 15.69 -23.30 -23.58
C LYS A 278 16.18 -24.61 -22.95
N PRO A 279 15.93 -25.77 -23.60
CA PRO A 279 16.38 -27.08 -23.11
C PRO A 279 17.91 -27.18 -23.05
#